data_AF-A0A7C2K5S7-F1
#
_entry.id   AF-A0A7C2K5S7-F1
#
_cell.length_a   1.000
_cell.length_b   1.000
_cell.length_c   1.000
_cell.angle_alpha   90.00
_cell.angle_beta   90.00
_cell.angle_gamma   90.00
#
_symmetry.space_group_name_H-M   'P 1'
#
loop_
_entity.id
_entity.type
_entity.pdbx_description
1 polymer ?
#
loop_
_entity_poly.entity_id
_entity_poly.type
_entity_poly.pdbx_seq_one_letter_code
_entity_poly.pdbx_strand_id
1 'polypeptide(L)'
;MSPYPLNPENQLKDYAKDVYRQFLEDRGLKEWRGEMNIGGRKYLVLAKPVYAEQGCMGCHHQAGSEFKKIKEFYSNSQGYAWKPNDLMGIEVYRLDLKNTLEELNSAVLTFFLVGFVFLTILLLLLESLFFTLVAKPLQRLSNHFKKIRQGEKPLRPFKAEERDDEIGRLVKEFNALAIYLEGVQRELEKSLAVLQTMVDSITDPLALISKDCEIILENNAFKNWKEKECAKELIEEVLEEKKAKTRYYEGKGGKIYNIHVYPVFEKRNEVEKAIILVEDITERKKMEERMFLLEKYASLGQIAAGIAHEK
;
A
#
# COMPACT_ATOMS: atom_id res chain seq x y z
N MET A 1 -30.03 14.01 -68.48
CA MET A 1 -31.41 13.54 -68.72
C MET A 1 -32.24 14.69 -69.24
N SER A 2 -33.14 14.47 -70.19
CA SER A 2 -33.98 15.52 -70.81
C SER A 2 -35.40 14.97 -71.03
N PRO A 3 -36.46 15.79 -70.96
CA PRO A 3 -37.81 15.36 -71.30
C PRO A 3 -37.97 14.97 -72.78
N TYR A 4 -37.19 15.60 -73.67
CA TYR A 4 -37.25 15.40 -75.11
C TYR A 4 -35.83 15.20 -75.67
N PRO A 5 -35.13 14.11 -75.34
CA PRO A 5 -33.79 13.88 -75.83
C PRO A 5 -33.80 13.30 -77.25
N LEU A 6 -32.71 13.51 -77.98
CA LEU A 6 -32.44 12.79 -79.23
C LEU A 6 -32.15 11.30 -78.96
N ASN A 7 -31.35 11.01 -77.92
CA ASN A 7 -31.04 9.65 -77.49
C ASN A 7 -32.06 9.20 -76.42
N PRO A 8 -32.86 8.14 -76.68
CA PRO A 8 -33.83 7.62 -75.71
C PRO A 8 -33.25 7.25 -74.34
N GLU A 9 -31.98 6.81 -74.26
CA GLU A 9 -31.30 6.51 -72.99
C GLU A 9 -31.22 7.72 -72.04
N ASN A 10 -31.24 8.93 -72.61
CA ASN A 10 -31.21 10.18 -71.88
C ASN A 10 -32.59 10.68 -71.46
N GLN A 11 -33.65 9.90 -71.69
CA GLN A 11 -35.01 10.31 -71.31
C GLN A 11 -35.12 10.52 -69.81
N LEU A 12 -35.86 11.57 -69.44
CA LEU A 12 -36.08 11.95 -68.06
C LEU A 12 -36.76 10.80 -67.29
N LYS A 13 -36.00 10.21 -66.37
CA LYS A 13 -36.45 9.09 -65.53
C LYS A 13 -37.39 9.60 -64.45
N ASP A 14 -38.32 8.75 -64.00
CA ASP A 14 -39.38 9.14 -63.06
C ASP A 14 -38.86 9.77 -61.76
N TYR A 15 -37.81 9.20 -61.17
CA TYR A 15 -37.23 9.73 -59.93
C TYR A 15 -36.64 11.14 -60.06
N ALA A 16 -36.36 11.60 -61.28
CA ALA A 16 -35.73 12.89 -61.55
C ALA A 16 -36.74 13.95 -62.04
N LYS A 17 -38.03 13.58 -62.22
CA LYS A 17 -39.08 14.48 -62.70
C LYS A 17 -39.37 15.62 -61.73
N ASP A 18 -39.39 15.33 -60.43
CA ASP A 18 -39.67 16.36 -59.41
C ASP A 18 -38.53 17.39 -59.33
N VAL A 19 -37.28 16.93 -59.45
CA VAL A 19 -36.11 17.82 -59.51
C VAL A 19 -36.14 18.68 -60.78
N TYR A 20 -36.50 18.08 -61.91
CA TYR A 20 -36.67 18.82 -63.17
C TYR A 20 -37.76 19.90 -63.04
N ARG A 21 -38.87 19.60 -62.37
CA ARG A 21 -39.94 20.58 -62.10
C ARG A 21 -39.44 21.73 -61.21
N GLN A 22 -38.63 21.45 -60.18
CA GLN A 22 -38.06 22.50 -59.34
C GLN A 22 -37.17 23.47 -60.13
N PHE A 23 -36.37 22.98 -61.08
CA PHE A 23 -35.59 23.85 -61.97
C PHE A 23 -36.45 24.61 -63.00
N LEU A 24 -37.66 24.12 -63.32
CA LEU A 24 -38.62 24.88 -64.14
C LEU A 24 -39.28 26.01 -63.36
N GLU A 25 -39.61 25.76 -62.09
CA GLU A 25 -40.28 26.72 -61.20
C GLU A 25 -39.32 27.80 -60.69
N ASP A 26 -38.09 27.43 -60.33
CA ASP A 26 -37.04 28.35 -59.89
C ASP A 26 -35.84 28.33 -60.84
N ARG A 27 -35.84 29.28 -61.79
CA ARG A 27 -34.71 29.48 -62.73
C ARG A 27 -33.44 30.03 -62.06
N GLY A 28 -33.51 30.48 -60.81
CA GLY A 28 -32.36 30.96 -60.03
C GLY A 28 -31.56 29.82 -59.37
N LEU A 29 -32.14 28.62 -59.27
CA LEU A 29 -31.52 27.47 -58.65
C LEU A 29 -30.39 26.90 -59.52
N LYS A 30 -29.13 27.04 -59.07
CA LYS A 30 -27.95 26.57 -59.82
C LYS A 30 -27.66 25.09 -59.64
N GLU A 31 -28.07 24.51 -58.52
CA GLU A 31 -27.88 23.11 -58.20
C GLU A 31 -28.92 22.64 -57.19
N TRP A 32 -29.27 21.36 -57.27
CA TRP A 32 -30.16 20.70 -56.32
C TRP A 32 -29.39 19.58 -55.63
N ARG A 33 -29.46 19.53 -54.30
CA ARG A 33 -28.77 18.55 -53.46
C ARG A 33 -29.79 17.89 -52.55
N GLY A 34 -29.78 16.56 -52.50
CA GLY A 34 -30.67 15.83 -51.62
C GLY A 34 -30.42 14.34 -51.64
N GLU A 35 -31.11 13.64 -50.75
CA GLU A 35 -31.10 12.18 -50.69
C GLU A 35 -32.28 11.64 -51.49
N MET A 36 -32.01 10.64 -52.34
CA MET A 36 -33.05 10.00 -53.16
C MET A 36 -32.96 8.49 -53.05
N ASN A 37 -34.12 7.84 -53.02
CA ASN A 37 -34.22 6.40 -53.13
C ASN A 37 -34.42 6.02 -54.60
N ILE A 38 -33.42 5.40 -55.22
CA ILE A 38 -33.44 5.02 -56.63
C ILE A 38 -33.24 3.51 -56.71
N GLY A 39 -34.29 2.77 -57.12
CA GLY A 39 -34.22 1.32 -57.22
C GLY A 39 -34.02 0.60 -55.87
N GLY A 40 -34.51 1.17 -54.77
CA GLY A 40 -34.42 0.58 -53.43
C GLY A 40 -33.14 0.89 -52.67
N ARG A 41 -32.22 1.70 -53.22
CA ARG A 41 -30.99 2.16 -52.57
C ARG A 41 -31.00 3.68 -52.37
N LYS A 42 -30.47 4.12 -51.24
CA LYS A 42 -30.35 5.53 -50.88
C LYS A 42 -29.08 6.12 -51.49
N TYR A 43 -29.24 7.12 -52.35
CA TYR A 43 -28.16 7.86 -52.98
C TYR A 43 -28.15 9.30 -52.50
N LEU A 44 -26.96 9.86 -52.32
CA LEU A 44 -26.81 11.31 -52.31
C LEU A 44 -26.75 11.78 -53.76
N VAL A 45 -27.65 12.68 -54.12
CA VAL A 45 -27.84 13.13 -55.50
C VAL A 45 -27.54 14.62 -55.60
N LEU A 46 -26.69 14.97 -56.57
CA LEU A 46 -26.46 16.33 -57.01
C LEU A 46 -27.00 16.46 -58.43
N ALA A 47 -27.97 17.35 -58.62
CA ALA A 47 -28.51 17.65 -59.94
C ALA A 47 -28.19 19.09 -60.36
N LYS A 48 -27.88 19.28 -61.64
CA LYS A 48 -27.62 20.61 -62.24
C LYS A 48 -28.50 20.82 -63.47
N PRO A 49 -29.07 22.02 -63.66
CA PRO A 49 -29.85 22.33 -64.84
C PRO A 49 -28.94 22.56 -66.05
N VAL A 50 -29.41 22.15 -67.23
CA VAL A 50 -28.75 22.41 -68.51
C VAL A 50 -29.66 23.27 -69.35
N TYR A 51 -29.26 24.54 -69.55
CA TYR A 51 -30.01 25.52 -70.33
C TYR A 51 -29.49 25.62 -71.76
N ALA A 52 -30.39 25.93 -72.70
CA ALA A 52 -30.04 26.14 -74.10
C ALA A 52 -29.34 27.49 -74.30
N GLU A 53 -28.05 27.46 -74.63
CA GLU A 53 -27.28 28.66 -74.95
C GLU A 53 -27.51 29.13 -76.40
N GLN A 54 -27.16 30.39 -76.72
CA GLN A 54 -27.32 30.92 -78.08
C GLN A 54 -26.58 30.11 -79.14
N GLY A 55 -25.41 29.54 -78.80
CA GLY A 55 -24.66 28.66 -79.71
C GLY A 55 -25.37 27.34 -80.05
N CYS A 56 -26.24 26.84 -79.16
CA CYS A 56 -27.00 25.61 -79.37
C CYS A 56 -28.04 25.75 -80.48
N MET A 57 -28.49 26.98 -80.75
CA MET A 57 -29.47 27.28 -81.79
C MET A 57 -28.94 27.05 -83.20
N GLY A 58 -27.62 26.92 -83.40
CA GLY A 58 -27.06 26.58 -84.71
C GLY A 58 -27.49 25.21 -85.24
N CYS A 59 -27.82 24.26 -84.35
CA CYS A 59 -28.18 22.89 -84.73
C CYS A 59 -29.57 22.44 -84.22
N HIS A 60 -30.17 23.15 -83.25
CA HIS A 60 -31.44 22.75 -82.60
C HIS A 60 -32.64 23.66 -82.91
N HIS A 61 -32.48 24.67 -83.76
CA HIS A 61 -33.53 25.65 -84.06
C HIS A 61 -34.76 25.09 -84.80
N GLN A 62 -34.61 24.04 -85.63
CA GLN A 62 -35.70 23.46 -86.41
C GLN A 62 -35.53 21.95 -86.62
N ALA A 63 -36.62 21.19 -86.47
CA ALA A 63 -36.63 19.77 -86.79
C ALA A 63 -36.42 19.57 -88.30
N GLY A 64 -35.19 19.29 -88.71
CA GLY A 64 -34.84 19.12 -90.12
C GLY A 64 -33.50 19.67 -90.57
N SER A 65 -32.78 20.44 -89.75
CA SER A 65 -31.44 20.96 -90.09
C SER A 65 -30.36 19.86 -90.07
N GLU A 66 -30.24 19.20 -91.23
CA GLU A 66 -29.01 18.82 -91.93
C GLU A 66 -27.85 18.11 -91.20
N PHE A 67 -28.11 16.95 -90.58
CA PHE A 67 -27.06 15.92 -90.48
C PHE A 67 -27.62 14.53 -90.81
N LYS A 68 -27.43 14.07 -92.06
CA LYS A 68 -27.82 12.72 -92.51
C LYS A 68 -27.35 11.62 -91.55
N LYS A 69 -26.13 11.74 -91.01
CA LYS A 69 -25.55 10.78 -90.07
C LYS A 69 -26.30 10.67 -88.73
N ILE A 70 -26.88 11.75 -88.20
CA ILE A 70 -27.57 11.67 -86.89
C ILE A 70 -28.91 10.94 -87.04
N LYS A 71 -29.59 11.12 -88.18
CA LYS A 71 -30.84 10.40 -88.50
C LYS A 71 -30.65 8.89 -88.69
N GLU A 72 -29.45 8.44 -89.05
CA GLU A 72 -29.11 7.01 -89.15
C GLU A 72 -29.02 6.33 -87.77
N PHE A 73 -28.58 7.04 -86.73
CA PHE A 73 -28.48 6.51 -85.37
C PHE A 73 -29.71 6.77 -84.51
N TYR A 74 -30.42 7.88 -84.75
CA TYR A 74 -31.58 8.28 -83.95
C TYR A 74 -32.76 8.66 -84.86
N SER A 75 -33.80 7.83 -84.86
CA SER A 75 -35.02 8.03 -85.66
C SER A 75 -36.04 8.97 -85.00
N ASN A 76 -35.71 9.53 -83.83
CA ASN A 76 -36.62 10.36 -83.03
C ASN A 76 -36.65 11.80 -83.55
N SER A 77 -37.84 12.37 -83.70
CA SER A 77 -38.04 13.79 -84.09
C SER A 77 -38.04 14.75 -82.90
N GLN A 78 -37.80 14.24 -81.69
CA GLN A 78 -37.72 15.02 -80.45
C GLN A 78 -36.32 15.61 -80.22
N GLY A 79 -36.22 16.65 -79.39
CA GLY A 79 -34.94 17.31 -79.08
C GLY A 79 -34.56 18.47 -80.00
N TYR A 80 -35.52 18.97 -80.77
CA TYR A 80 -35.43 20.18 -81.60
C TYR A 80 -36.45 21.22 -81.13
N ALA A 81 -36.33 22.46 -81.61
CA ALA A 81 -37.19 23.61 -81.29
C ALA A 81 -37.03 24.17 -79.87
N TRP A 82 -35.84 24.02 -79.27
CA TRP A 82 -35.48 24.75 -78.05
C TRP A 82 -35.34 26.24 -78.35
N LYS A 83 -35.77 27.10 -77.43
CA LYS A 83 -35.51 28.55 -77.45
C LYS A 83 -34.30 28.88 -76.57
N PRO A 84 -33.60 29.99 -76.83
CA PRO A 84 -32.55 30.45 -75.92
C PRO A 84 -33.09 30.54 -74.49
N ASN A 85 -32.31 30.03 -73.54
CA ASN A 85 -32.66 29.96 -72.11
C ASN A 85 -33.76 28.94 -71.75
N ASP A 86 -34.12 28.00 -72.64
CA ASP A 86 -34.96 26.87 -72.27
C ASP A 86 -34.19 25.83 -71.45
N LEU A 87 -34.85 25.22 -70.46
CA LEU A 87 -34.30 24.12 -69.67
C LEU A 87 -34.35 22.82 -70.49
N MET A 88 -33.24 22.52 -71.18
CA MET A 88 -33.13 21.32 -72.02
C MET A 88 -33.13 20.04 -71.20
N GLY A 89 -32.61 20.08 -69.98
CA GLY A 89 -32.50 18.88 -69.15
C GLY A 89 -31.79 19.13 -67.82
N ILE A 90 -31.49 18.02 -67.14
CA ILE A 90 -30.73 17.99 -65.89
C ILE A 90 -29.64 16.93 -65.94
N GLU A 91 -28.46 17.26 -65.43
CA GLU A 91 -27.39 16.31 -65.14
C GLU A 91 -27.53 15.85 -63.71
N VAL A 92 -27.44 14.54 -63.47
CA VAL A 92 -27.69 13.93 -62.16
C VAL A 92 -26.51 13.05 -61.80
N TYR A 93 -25.72 13.49 -60.81
CA TYR A 93 -24.63 12.73 -60.21
C TYR A 93 -25.16 12.00 -58.97
N ARG A 94 -24.80 10.73 -58.80
CA ARG A 94 -25.27 9.88 -57.69
C ARG A 94 -24.10 9.24 -56.97
N LEU A 95 -24.09 9.33 -55.64
CA LEU A 95 -23.10 8.69 -54.77
C LEU A 95 -23.79 7.63 -53.92
N ASP A 96 -23.33 6.38 -54.00
CA ASP A 96 -23.83 5.27 -53.18
C ASP A 96 -23.18 5.34 -51.79
N LEU A 97 -23.95 5.75 -50.78
CA LEU A 97 -23.42 5.89 -49.42
C LEU A 97 -23.35 4.55 -48.68
N LYS A 98 -24.13 3.54 -49.10
CA LYS A 98 -24.29 2.31 -48.31
C LYS A 98 -22.99 1.49 -48.32
N ASN A 99 -22.46 1.22 -49.50
CA ASN A 99 -21.25 0.40 -49.64
C ASN A 99 -20.04 1.10 -49.03
N THR A 100 -19.92 2.43 -49.19
CA THR A 100 -18.81 3.21 -48.64
C THR A 100 -18.82 3.25 -47.11
N LEU A 101 -19.99 3.34 -46.49
CA LEU A 101 -20.08 3.37 -45.02
C LEU A 101 -19.98 1.99 -44.37
N GLU A 102 -20.50 0.94 -45.01
CA GLU A 102 -20.43 -0.44 -44.48
C GLU A 102 -18.98 -0.95 -44.41
N GLU A 103 -18.17 -0.68 -45.44
CA GLU A 103 -16.75 -1.03 -45.44
C GLU A 103 -15.99 -0.32 -44.30
N LEU A 104 -16.28 0.95 -44.05
CA LEU A 104 -15.65 1.73 -42.97
C LEU A 104 -16.01 1.19 -41.58
N ASN A 105 -17.27 0.84 -41.36
CA ASN A 105 -17.73 0.37 -40.05
C ASN A 105 -17.11 -0.98 -39.66
N SER A 106 -16.93 -1.90 -40.61
CA SER A 106 -16.34 -3.22 -40.33
C SER A 106 -14.86 -3.15 -39.96
N ALA A 107 -14.10 -2.30 -40.64
CA ALA A 107 -12.70 -2.06 -40.34
C ALA A 107 -12.53 -1.42 -38.95
N VAL A 108 -13.30 -0.37 -38.65
CA VAL A 108 -13.27 0.32 -37.35
C VAL A 108 -13.55 -0.64 -36.20
N LEU A 109 -14.58 -1.48 -36.31
CA LEU A 109 -14.92 -2.45 -35.27
C LEU A 109 -13.80 -3.49 -35.07
N THR A 110 -13.20 -3.97 -36.16
CA THR A 110 -12.09 -4.93 -36.09
C THR A 110 -10.88 -4.33 -35.40
N PHE A 111 -10.47 -3.12 -35.78
CA PHE A 111 -9.37 -2.41 -35.12
C PHE A 111 -9.65 -2.16 -33.64
N PHE A 112 -10.89 -1.79 -33.30
CA PHE A 112 -11.30 -1.59 -31.91
C PHE A 112 -11.16 -2.88 -31.09
N LEU A 113 -11.67 -4.01 -31.59
CA LEU A 113 -11.60 -5.30 -30.88
C LEU A 113 -10.16 -5.78 -30.72
N VAL A 114 -9.34 -5.69 -31.77
CA VAL A 114 -7.91 -6.04 -31.70
C VAL A 114 -7.18 -5.15 -30.70
N GLY A 115 -7.42 -3.84 -30.76
CA GLY A 115 -6.84 -2.87 -29.83
C GLY A 115 -7.26 -3.15 -28.38
N PHE A 116 -8.53 -3.49 -28.15
CA PHE A 116 -9.06 -3.84 -26.83
C PHE A 116 -8.41 -5.10 -26.27
N VAL A 117 -8.29 -6.16 -27.08
CA VAL A 117 -7.61 -7.41 -26.68
C VAL A 117 -6.15 -7.14 -26.37
N PHE A 118 -5.45 -6.40 -27.23
CA PHE A 118 -4.04 -6.06 -27.02
C PHE A 118 -3.83 -5.24 -25.74
N LEU A 119 -4.66 -4.20 -25.52
CA LEU A 119 -4.60 -3.39 -24.30
C LEU A 119 -4.87 -4.22 -23.06
N THR A 120 -5.84 -5.14 -23.12
CA THR A 120 -6.16 -6.04 -22.00
C THR A 120 -4.97 -6.95 -21.67
N ILE A 121 -4.34 -7.55 -22.69
CA ILE A 121 -3.15 -8.38 -22.50
C ILE A 121 -2.00 -7.55 -21.91
N LEU A 122 -1.79 -6.33 -22.40
CA LEU A 122 -0.76 -5.42 -21.89
C LEU A 122 -1.00 -5.09 -20.42
N LEU A 123 -2.25 -4.79 -20.03
CA LEU A 123 -2.61 -4.49 -18.63
C LEU A 123 -2.39 -5.71 -17.73
N LEU A 124 -2.82 -6.90 -18.15
CA LEU A 124 -2.60 -8.15 -17.40
C LEU A 124 -1.11 -8.47 -17.24
N LEU A 125 -0.31 -8.21 -18.28
CA LEU A 125 1.14 -8.40 -18.22
C LEU A 125 1.78 -7.42 -17.23
N LEU A 126 1.39 -6.14 -17.28
CA LEU A 126 1.87 -5.12 -16.34
C LEU A 126 1.48 -5.45 -14.89
N GLU A 127 0.24 -5.89 -14.66
CA GLU A 127 -0.22 -6.33 -13.35
C GLU A 127 0.58 -7.54 -12.84
N SER A 128 0.79 -8.54 -13.69
CA SER A 128 1.58 -9.73 -13.35
C SER A 128 3.04 -9.37 -13.02
N LEU A 129 3.65 -8.49 -13.81
CA LEU A 129 5.01 -7.99 -13.58
C LEU A 129 5.09 -7.23 -12.26
N PHE A 130 4.15 -6.32 -12.00
CA PHE A 130 4.08 -5.58 -10.74
C PHE A 130 3.93 -6.52 -9.54
N PHE A 131 3.02 -7.50 -9.64
CA PHE A 131 2.77 -8.44 -8.55
C PHE A 131 3.99 -9.32 -8.25
N THR A 132 4.71 -9.75 -9.29
CA THR A 132 5.90 -10.60 -9.14
C THR A 132 7.13 -9.83 -8.68
N LEU A 133 7.37 -8.63 -9.21
CA LEU A 133 8.57 -7.85 -8.89
C LEU A 133 8.45 -7.02 -7.62
N VAL A 134 7.24 -6.59 -7.23
CA VAL A 134 7.03 -5.66 -6.10
C VAL A 134 6.17 -6.28 -5.00
N ALA A 135 4.94 -6.69 -5.30
CA ALA A 135 3.97 -7.08 -4.26
C ALA A 135 4.37 -8.37 -3.52
N LYS A 136 4.74 -9.44 -4.25
CA LYS A 136 5.13 -10.72 -3.65
C LYS A 136 6.33 -10.60 -2.69
N PRO A 137 7.45 -9.94 -3.05
CA PRO A 137 8.56 -9.74 -2.11
C PRO A 137 8.16 -8.98 -0.84
N LEU A 138 7.40 -7.89 -0.99
CA LEU A 138 6.94 -7.09 0.16
C LEU A 138 6.02 -7.89 1.09
N GLN A 139 5.08 -8.66 0.53
CA GLN A 139 4.21 -9.53 1.32
C GLN A 139 5.01 -10.61 2.07
N ARG A 140 6.02 -11.22 1.43
CA ARG A 140 6.89 -12.22 2.08
C ARG A 140 7.68 -11.61 3.24
N LEU A 141 8.26 -10.42 3.04
CA LEU A 141 8.99 -9.70 4.08
C LEU A 141 8.07 -9.33 5.26
N SER A 142 6.91 -8.73 4.95
CA SER A 142 5.92 -8.35 5.97
C SER A 142 5.42 -9.56 6.77
N ASN A 143 5.16 -10.69 6.12
CA ASN A 143 4.72 -11.91 6.78
C ASN A 143 5.82 -12.52 7.67
N HIS A 144 7.09 -12.42 7.27
CA HIS A 144 8.20 -12.87 8.11
C HIS A 144 8.26 -12.08 9.42
N PHE A 145 8.12 -10.76 9.38
CA PHE A 145 8.10 -9.94 10.59
C PHE A 145 6.85 -10.17 11.45
N LYS A 146 5.69 -10.36 10.82
CA LYS A 146 4.46 -10.70 11.55
C LYS A 146 4.65 -11.95 12.41
N LYS A 147 5.33 -12.97 11.87
CA LYS A 147 5.69 -14.20 12.60
C LYS A 147 6.69 -13.98 13.72
N ILE A 148 7.67 -13.09 13.54
CA ILE A 148 8.61 -12.70 14.61
C ILE A 148 7.86 -12.02 15.75
N ARG A 149 7.01 -11.03 15.44
CA ARG A 149 6.21 -10.30 16.42
C ARG A 149 5.25 -11.21 17.21
N GLN A 150 4.75 -12.26 16.58
CA GLN A 150 3.87 -13.26 17.21
C GLN A 150 4.62 -14.31 18.04
N GLY A 151 5.97 -14.26 18.07
CA GLY A 151 6.79 -15.24 18.77
C GLY A 151 6.93 -16.59 18.05
N GLU A 152 6.36 -16.75 16.84
CA GLU A 152 6.44 -18.00 16.07
C GLU A 152 7.85 -18.25 15.49
N LYS A 153 8.66 -17.19 15.35
CA LYS A 153 10.02 -17.26 14.83
C LYS A 153 10.97 -16.41 15.65
N PRO A 154 12.24 -16.85 15.83
CA PRO A 154 13.27 -16.00 16.40
C PRO A 154 13.56 -14.80 15.49
N LEU A 155 14.03 -13.70 16.09
CA LEU A 155 14.60 -12.55 15.39
C LEU A 155 15.80 -13.03 14.57
N ARG A 156 15.57 -13.31 13.28
CA ARG A 156 16.61 -13.75 12.34
C ARG A 156 16.46 -13.04 11.01
N PRO A 157 17.59 -12.82 10.28
CA PRO A 157 17.56 -12.20 8.97
C PRO A 157 16.62 -12.92 8.01
N PHE A 158 15.88 -12.14 7.23
CA PHE A 158 15.11 -12.63 6.11
C PHE A 158 16.08 -13.05 5.00
N LYS A 159 16.08 -14.35 4.66
CA LYS A 159 16.82 -14.88 3.51
C LYS A 159 16.11 -14.44 2.23
N ALA A 160 16.55 -13.34 1.63
CA ALA A 160 16.14 -12.94 0.29
C ALA A 160 17.21 -13.32 -0.73
N GLU A 161 16.78 -13.52 -1.97
CA GLU A 161 17.67 -13.47 -3.13
C GLU A 161 18.36 -12.10 -3.18
N GLU A 162 19.65 -12.10 -3.52
CA GLU A 162 20.41 -10.86 -3.69
C GLU A 162 19.81 -10.06 -4.85
N ARG A 163 19.01 -9.04 -4.50
CA ARG A 163 18.51 -8.03 -5.42
C ARG A 163 19.30 -6.75 -5.23
N ASP A 164 19.64 -6.12 -6.34
CA ASP A 164 20.34 -4.83 -6.38
C ASP A 164 19.40 -3.67 -6.76
N ASP A 165 18.14 -3.78 -6.33
CA ASP A 165 17.12 -2.74 -6.46
C ASP A 165 16.76 -2.13 -5.10
N GLU A 166 15.84 -1.16 -5.10
CA GLU A 166 15.38 -0.49 -3.89
C GLU A 166 14.74 -1.46 -2.88
N ILE A 167 14.10 -2.53 -3.37
CA ILE A 167 13.51 -3.57 -2.52
C ILE A 167 14.62 -4.41 -1.86
N GLY A 168 15.65 -4.76 -2.60
CA GLY A 168 16.85 -5.42 -2.09
C GLY A 168 17.55 -4.57 -1.03
N ARG A 169 17.69 -3.26 -1.27
CA ARG A 169 18.22 -2.31 -0.27
C ARG A 169 17.34 -2.26 0.98
N LEU A 170 16.02 -2.18 0.83
CA LEU A 170 15.09 -2.22 1.96
C LEU A 170 15.25 -3.50 2.79
N VAL A 171 15.40 -4.66 2.13
CA VAL A 171 15.63 -5.94 2.81
C VAL A 171 16.96 -5.93 3.57
N LYS A 172 18.03 -5.33 3.01
CA LYS A 172 19.32 -5.20 3.70
C LYS A 172 19.20 -4.36 4.96
N GLU A 173 18.59 -3.18 4.89
CA GLU A 173 18.35 -2.31 6.05
C GLU A 173 17.47 -3.01 7.11
N PHE A 174 16.44 -3.73 6.64
CA PHE A 174 15.57 -4.48 7.52
C PHE A 174 16.31 -5.62 8.25
N ASN A 175 17.17 -6.35 7.54
CA ASN A 175 18.02 -7.38 8.14
C ASN A 175 19.01 -6.79 9.15
N ALA A 176 19.57 -5.61 8.87
CA ALA A 176 20.42 -4.91 9.81
C ALA A 176 19.67 -4.57 11.11
N LEU A 177 18.43 -4.09 11.02
CA LEU A 177 17.58 -3.86 12.19
C LEU A 177 17.30 -5.15 12.97
N ALA A 178 17.00 -6.25 12.29
CA ALA A 178 16.74 -7.54 12.95
C ALA A 178 17.97 -8.02 13.74
N ILE A 179 19.17 -7.90 13.15
CA ILE A 179 20.44 -8.24 13.81
C ILE A 179 20.70 -7.32 15.01
N TYR A 180 20.45 -6.02 14.85
CA TYR A 180 20.61 -5.06 15.94
C TYR A 180 19.70 -5.39 17.14
N LEU A 181 18.42 -5.68 16.89
CA LEU A 181 17.46 -6.05 17.93
C LEU A 181 17.82 -7.37 18.62
N GLU A 182 18.26 -8.37 17.85
CA GLU A 182 18.78 -9.63 18.41
C GLU A 182 19.98 -9.38 19.33
N GLY A 183 20.89 -8.49 18.92
CA GLY A 183 22.03 -8.06 19.73
C GLY A 183 21.62 -7.39 21.05
N VAL A 184 20.68 -6.44 20.99
CA VAL A 184 20.16 -5.74 22.17
C VAL A 184 19.47 -6.72 23.13
N GLN A 185 18.63 -7.63 22.62
CA GLN A 185 17.97 -8.64 23.45
C GLN A 185 19.01 -9.51 24.17
N ARG A 186 20.02 -9.99 23.44
CA ARG A 186 21.08 -10.83 24.01
C ARG A 186 21.92 -10.09 25.05
N GLU A 187 22.21 -8.81 24.83
CA GLU A 187 22.94 -7.99 25.79
C GLU A 187 22.12 -7.76 27.06
N LEU A 188 20.81 -7.51 26.93
CA LEU A 188 19.89 -7.40 28.05
C LEU A 188 19.81 -8.70 28.85
N GLU A 189 19.62 -9.84 28.18
CA GLU A 189 19.61 -11.17 28.82
C GLU A 189 20.91 -11.44 29.57
N LYS A 190 22.06 -11.10 28.96
CA LYS A 190 23.37 -11.24 29.61
C LYS A 190 23.49 -10.33 30.85
N SER A 191 23.05 -9.08 30.76
CA SER A 191 23.06 -8.15 31.88
C SER A 191 22.19 -8.64 33.04
N LEU A 192 20.99 -9.15 32.74
CA LEU A 192 20.10 -9.75 33.74
C LEU A 192 20.74 -10.99 34.39
N ALA A 193 21.36 -11.88 33.61
CA ALA A 193 22.03 -13.07 34.14
C ALA A 193 23.20 -12.71 35.07
N VAL A 194 23.98 -11.67 34.72
CA VAL A 194 25.05 -11.16 35.58
C VAL A 194 24.49 -10.59 36.88
N LEU A 195 23.45 -9.76 36.82
CA LEU A 195 22.79 -9.21 38.01
C LEU A 195 22.24 -10.31 38.92
N GLN A 196 21.57 -11.32 38.35
CA GLN A 196 21.09 -12.48 39.10
C GLN A 196 22.23 -13.23 39.78
N THR A 197 23.33 -13.50 39.05
CA THR A 197 24.51 -14.19 39.61
C THR A 197 25.15 -13.37 40.73
N MET A 198 25.24 -12.04 40.59
CA MET A 198 25.76 -11.16 41.64
C MET A 198 24.88 -11.25 42.90
N VAL A 199 23.56 -11.13 42.75
CA VAL A 199 22.60 -11.22 43.86
C VAL A 199 22.66 -12.60 44.52
N ASP A 200 22.73 -13.68 43.75
CA ASP A 200 22.81 -15.06 44.24
C ASP A 200 24.14 -15.40 44.91
N SER A 201 25.23 -14.71 44.57
CA SER A 201 26.53 -14.88 45.20
C SER A 201 26.63 -14.24 46.60
N ILE A 202 25.70 -13.35 46.96
CA ILE A 202 25.61 -12.78 48.30
C ILE A 202 25.23 -13.90 49.27
N THR A 203 26.11 -14.17 50.24
CA THR A 203 25.92 -15.25 51.23
C THR A 203 24.87 -14.92 52.27
N ASP A 204 24.62 -13.64 52.49
CA ASP A 204 23.59 -13.17 53.40
C ASP A 204 22.22 -13.24 52.72
N PRO A 205 21.17 -13.69 53.41
CA PRO A 205 19.80 -13.63 52.92
C PRO A 205 19.41 -12.24 52.50
N LEU A 206 19.01 -12.11 51.24
CA LEU A 206 18.51 -10.88 50.65
C LEU A 206 17.20 -11.14 49.92
N ALA A 207 16.18 -10.34 50.21
CA ALA A 207 14.89 -10.38 49.53
C ALA A 207 14.28 -8.99 49.34
N LEU A 208 13.58 -8.80 48.24
CA LEU A 208 12.66 -7.69 48.01
C LEU A 208 11.26 -8.15 48.39
N ILE A 209 10.65 -7.49 49.35
CA ILE A 209 9.36 -7.89 49.94
C ILE A 209 8.36 -6.72 49.85
N SER A 210 7.10 -7.04 49.54
CA SER A 210 5.96 -6.12 49.57
C SER A 210 5.55 -5.76 51.01
N LYS A 211 4.80 -4.68 51.22
CA LYS A 211 4.14 -4.38 52.50
C LYS A 211 3.28 -5.56 53.03
N ASP A 212 2.75 -6.38 52.13
CA ASP A 212 1.89 -7.52 52.46
C ASP A 212 2.68 -8.83 52.71
N CYS A 213 4.00 -8.73 52.92
CA CYS A 213 4.91 -9.85 53.11
C CYS A 213 5.06 -10.79 51.90
N GLU A 214 4.66 -10.36 50.70
CA GLU A 214 4.90 -11.12 49.47
C GLU A 214 6.36 -10.94 49.01
N ILE A 215 7.06 -12.06 48.80
CA ILE A 215 8.44 -12.06 48.28
C ILE A 215 8.38 -11.82 46.78
N ILE A 216 8.95 -10.71 46.33
CA ILE A 216 9.00 -10.30 44.92
C ILE A 216 10.28 -10.82 44.26
N LEU A 217 11.39 -10.80 45.01
CA LEU A 217 12.69 -11.30 44.58
C LEU A 217 13.44 -11.84 45.81
N GLU A 218 14.12 -12.97 45.69
CA GLU A 218 14.98 -13.53 46.75
C GLU A 218 16.27 -14.07 46.12
N ASN A 219 17.39 -14.01 46.86
CA ASN A 219 18.63 -14.68 46.48
C ASN A 219 18.67 -16.14 46.99
N ASN A 220 19.64 -16.92 46.54
CA ASN A 220 19.83 -18.31 46.99
C ASN A 220 20.00 -18.45 48.52
N ALA A 221 20.67 -17.51 49.18
CA ALA A 221 20.84 -17.54 50.64
C ALA A 221 19.51 -17.40 51.37
N PHE A 222 18.67 -16.44 50.95
CA PHE A 222 17.33 -16.25 51.49
C PHE A 222 16.46 -17.46 51.18
N LYS A 223 16.51 -17.99 49.95
CA LYS A 223 15.74 -19.18 49.57
C LYS A 223 15.94 -20.36 50.51
N ASN A 224 17.18 -20.60 50.93
CA ASN A 224 17.60 -21.69 51.82
C ASN A 224 17.48 -21.37 53.32
N TRP A 225 17.12 -20.14 53.67
CA TRP A 225 16.94 -19.73 55.05
C TRP A 225 15.71 -20.43 55.67
N LYS A 226 15.87 -21.04 56.84
CA LYS A 226 14.82 -21.85 57.49
C LYS A 226 13.92 -21.04 58.42
N GLU A 227 14.37 -19.87 58.87
CA GLU A 227 13.65 -18.99 59.79
C GLU A 227 13.02 -17.81 59.03
N LYS A 228 12.35 -18.10 57.89
CA LYS A 228 11.73 -17.10 57.01
C LYS A 228 10.47 -16.55 57.67
N GLU A 229 10.64 -15.68 58.64
CA GLU A 229 9.54 -15.00 59.31
C GLU A 229 9.46 -13.57 58.78
N CYS A 230 8.26 -13.16 58.35
CA CYS A 230 8.07 -11.80 57.87
C CYS A 230 8.07 -10.83 59.05
N ALA A 231 9.05 -9.93 59.09
CA ALA A 231 9.12 -8.86 60.09
C ALA A 231 8.15 -7.72 59.74
N LYS A 232 6.84 -8.02 59.69
CA LYS A 232 5.79 -7.11 59.18
C LYS A 232 5.83 -5.73 59.86
N GLU A 233 5.93 -5.70 61.18
CA GLU A 233 6.03 -4.46 61.96
C GLU A 233 7.23 -3.60 61.53
N LEU A 234 8.40 -4.23 61.32
CA LEU A 234 9.62 -3.52 60.92
C LEU A 234 9.53 -3.02 59.47
N ILE A 235 8.86 -3.77 58.59
CA ILE A 235 8.60 -3.36 57.20
C ILE A 235 7.66 -2.16 57.20
N GLU A 236 6.53 -2.22 57.92
CA GLU A 236 5.57 -1.10 58.04
C GLU A 236 6.27 0.16 58.57
N GLU A 237 7.05 0.03 59.64
CA GLU A 237 7.81 1.13 60.25
C GLU A 237 8.80 1.79 59.25
N VAL A 238 9.50 1.00 58.43
CA VAL A 238 10.43 1.50 57.40
C VAL A 238 9.71 2.17 56.24
N LEU A 239 8.57 1.62 55.81
CA LEU A 239 7.75 2.16 54.73
C LEU A 239 7.10 3.49 55.12
N GLU A 240 6.61 3.60 56.36
CA GLU A 240 6.01 4.82 56.91
C GLU A 240 7.05 5.93 57.11
N GLU A 241 8.18 5.62 57.77
CA GLU A 241 9.22 6.62 58.06
C GLU A 241 10.13 6.93 56.87
N LYS A 242 10.07 6.11 55.81
CA LYS A 242 10.91 6.22 54.61
C LYS A 242 12.41 6.20 54.93
N LYS A 243 12.81 5.51 56.00
CA LYS A 243 14.19 5.42 56.47
C LYS A 243 14.56 3.97 56.74
N ALA A 244 15.80 3.62 56.43
CA ALA A 244 16.32 2.30 56.75
C ALA A 244 16.34 2.06 58.25
N LYS A 245 15.92 0.88 58.69
CA LYS A 245 16.00 0.44 60.08
C LYS A 245 16.70 -0.88 60.21
N THR A 246 17.24 -1.11 61.40
CA THR A 246 17.95 -2.34 61.75
C THR A 246 17.40 -2.84 63.07
N ARG A 247 17.12 -4.14 63.17
CA ARG A 247 16.64 -4.78 64.40
C ARG A 247 17.38 -6.08 64.66
N TYR A 248 17.78 -6.28 65.90
CA TYR A 248 18.38 -7.53 66.36
C TYR A 248 17.30 -8.60 66.54
N TYR A 249 17.63 -9.81 66.13
CA TYR A 249 16.78 -10.98 66.30
C TYR A 249 17.60 -12.15 66.80
N GLU A 250 17.16 -12.78 67.88
CA GLU A 250 17.77 -14.01 68.39
C GLU A 250 17.04 -15.19 67.77
N GLY A 251 17.72 -15.87 66.86
CA GLY A 251 17.20 -17.03 66.13
C GLY A 251 17.34 -18.33 66.93
N LYS A 252 16.91 -19.42 66.32
CA LYS A 252 16.95 -20.74 66.96
C LYS A 252 18.39 -21.21 67.17
N GLY A 253 18.64 -21.82 68.33
CA GLY A 253 19.95 -22.42 68.65
C GLY A 253 21.04 -21.41 69.05
N GLY A 254 20.65 -20.23 69.56
CA GLY A 254 21.61 -19.21 70.04
C GLY A 254 22.33 -18.47 68.90
N LYS A 255 21.71 -18.44 67.71
CA LYS A 255 22.16 -17.60 66.60
C LYS A 255 21.64 -16.19 66.77
N ILE A 256 22.47 -15.21 66.46
CA ILE A 256 22.15 -13.80 66.57
C ILE A 256 22.18 -13.19 65.17
N TYR A 257 21.06 -12.62 64.76
CA TYR A 257 20.86 -12.04 63.44
C TYR A 257 20.64 -10.53 63.54
N ASN A 258 21.16 -9.82 62.55
CA ASN A 258 20.90 -8.40 62.35
C ASN A 258 20.06 -8.23 61.09
N ILE A 259 18.81 -7.81 61.26
CA ILE A 259 17.88 -7.63 60.13
C ILE A 259 17.91 -6.16 59.73
N HIS A 260 18.43 -5.89 58.55
CA HIS A 260 18.43 -4.57 57.93
C HIS A 260 17.29 -4.47 56.93
N VAL A 261 16.45 -3.45 57.05
CA VAL A 261 15.32 -3.19 56.17
C VAL A 261 15.47 -1.82 55.54
N TYR A 262 15.49 -1.77 54.21
CA TYR A 262 15.67 -0.55 53.41
C TYR A 262 14.42 -0.30 52.56
N PRO A 263 13.86 0.93 52.56
CA PRO A 263 12.70 1.26 51.73
C PRO A 263 13.11 1.37 50.25
N VAL A 264 12.28 0.85 49.34
CA VAL A 264 12.46 0.98 47.89
C VAL A 264 11.36 1.88 47.33
N PHE A 265 11.78 2.98 46.70
CA PHE A 265 10.89 3.99 46.14
C PHE A 265 10.57 3.70 44.67
N GLU A 266 9.30 3.69 44.30
CA GLU A 266 8.86 3.62 42.91
C GLU A 266 8.67 5.05 42.33
N LYS A 267 8.53 5.18 40.99
CA LYS A 267 8.36 6.49 40.33
C LYS A 267 7.06 7.15 40.80
N ARG A 268 7.21 8.18 41.66
CA ARG A 268 6.19 9.04 42.34
C ARG A 268 6.25 9.01 43.88
N ASN A 269 7.35 8.54 44.47
CA ASN A 269 7.62 8.71 45.90
C ASN A 269 6.64 7.95 46.83
N GLU A 270 5.91 6.99 46.25
CA GLU A 270 5.17 5.95 46.95
C GLU A 270 6.14 4.80 47.24
N VAL A 271 6.13 4.35 48.51
CA VAL A 271 6.97 3.25 48.97
C VAL A 271 6.09 2.01 49.00
N GLU A 272 6.26 1.10 48.05
CA GLU A 272 5.48 -0.15 48.01
C GLU A 272 6.28 -1.36 48.50
N LYS A 273 7.61 -1.27 48.54
CA LYS A 273 8.50 -2.43 48.68
C LYS A 273 9.67 -2.11 49.62
N ALA A 274 10.21 -3.13 50.27
CA ALA A 274 11.38 -3.03 51.13
C ALA A 274 12.39 -4.14 50.80
N ILE A 275 13.68 -3.81 50.83
CA ILE A 275 14.76 -4.80 50.79
C ILE A 275 15.05 -5.24 52.22
N ILE A 276 15.04 -6.55 52.45
CA ILE A 276 15.45 -7.18 53.71
C ILE A 276 16.79 -7.85 53.46
N LEU A 277 17.78 -7.49 54.28
CA LEU A 277 19.08 -8.14 54.37
C LEU A 277 19.23 -8.70 55.78
N VAL A 278 19.59 -9.97 55.91
CA VAL A 278 19.82 -10.59 57.22
C VAL A 278 21.29 -10.98 57.37
N GLU A 279 21.99 -10.33 58.31
CA GLU A 279 23.40 -10.61 58.62
C GLU A 279 23.48 -11.58 59.82
N ASP A 280 24.20 -12.70 59.70
CA ASP A 280 24.52 -13.57 60.85
C ASP A 280 25.71 -12.98 61.61
N ILE A 281 25.44 -12.44 62.78
CA ILE A 281 26.44 -11.74 63.62
C ILE A 281 26.85 -12.59 64.82
N THR A 282 26.51 -13.88 64.84
CA THR A 282 26.72 -14.77 65.99
C THR A 282 28.20 -14.85 66.37
N GLU A 283 29.07 -15.12 65.39
CA GLU A 283 30.52 -15.24 65.63
C GLU A 283 31.12 -13.88 66.05
N ARG A 284 30.70 -12.79 65.40
CA ARG A 284 31.13 -11.43 65.73
C ARG A 284 30.78 -11.09 67.18
N LYS A 285 29.54 -11.36 67.60
CA LYS A 285 29.06 -11.11 68.96
C LYS A 285 29.79 -11.95 70.01
N LYS A 286 29.96 -13.25 69.75
CA LYS A 286 30.75 -14.13 70.65
C LYS A 286 32.19 -13.66 70.81
N MET A 287 32.80 -13.15 69.74
CA MET A 287 34.16 -12.63 69.78
C MET A 287 34.24 -11.30 70.54
N GLU A 288 33.29 -10.40 70.33
CA GLU A 288 33.15 -9.15 71.12
C GLU A 288 33.03 -9.44 72.62
N GLU A 289 32.16 -10.38 73.02
CA GLU A 289 31.98 -10.78 74.41
C GLU A 289 33.26 -11.39 75.02
N ARG A 290 33.95 -12.26 74.26
CA ARG A 290 35.25 -12.82 74.69
C ARG A 290 36.30 -11.74 74.88
N MET A 291 36.34 -10.75 73.98
CA MET A 291 37.30 -9.64 74.07
C MET A 291 37.03 -8.76 75.28
N PHE A 292 35.77 -8.40 75.53
CA PHE A 292 35.37 -7.64 76.71
C PHE A 292 35.74 -8.36 78.01
N LEU A 293 35.56 -9.68 78.05
CA LEU A 293 35.96 -10.51 79.19
C LEU A 293 37.49 -10.51 79.40
N LEU A 294 38.27 -10.60 78.31
CA LEU A 294 39.74 -10.52 78.36
C LEU A 294 40.24 -9.15 78.84
N GLU A 295 39.65 -8.05 78.36
CA GLU A 295 39.96 -6.70 78.86
C GLU A 295 39.72 -6.58 80.37
N LYS A 296 38.59 -7.12 80.85
CA LYS A 296 38.27 -7.14 82.28
C LYS A 296 39.31 -7.94 83.08
N TYR A 297 39.72 -9.12 82.62
CA TYR A 297 40.76 -9.89 83.31
C TYR A 297 42.14 -9.22 83.25
N ALA A 298 42.50 -8.57 82.14
CA ALA A 298 43.73 -7.81 82.02
C ALA A 298 43.76 -6.64 83.01
N SER A 299 42.66 -5.91 83.17
CA SER A 299 42.54 -4.81 84.15
C SER A 299 42.67 -5.31 85.60
N LEU A 300 42.07 -6.46 85.94
CA LEU A 300 42.21 -7.10 87.25
C LEU A 300 43.64 -7.58 87.51
N GLY A 301 44.33 -8.09 86.48
CA GLY A 301 45.74 -8.48 86.55
C GLY A 301 46.66 -7.29 86.85
N GLN A 302 46.41 -6.13 86.25
CA GLN A 302 47.15 -4.89 86.56
C GLN A 302 46.89 -4.42 88.00
N ILE A 303 45.65 -4.46 88.48
CA ILE A 303 45.31 -4.07 89.86
C ILE A 303 45.96 -5.05 90.86
N ALA A 304 45.92 -6.35 90.60
CA ALA A 304 46.57 -7.35 91.44
C ALA A 304 48.10 -7.20 91.46
N ALA A 305 48.71 -6.88 90.31
CA ALA A 305 50.14 -6.58 90.22
C ALA A 305 50.51 -5.30 90.97
N GLY A 306 49.65 -4.26 90.93
CA GLY A 306 49.81 -3.04 91.72
C GLY A 306 49.75 -3.28 93.22
N ILE A 307 48.78 -4.07 93.69
CA ILE A 307 48.63 -4.44 95.11
C ILE A 307 49.78 -5.35 95.59
N ALA A 308 50.31 -6.20 94.71
CA ALA A 308 51.49 -7.02 95.03
C ALA A 308 52.78 -6.19 95.11
N HIS A 309 52.83 -5.02 94.46
CA HIS A 309 53.96 -4.10 94.52
C HIS A 309 53.93 -3.13 95.72
N GLU A 310 52.79 -3.02 96.42
CA GLU A 310 52.55 -2.12 97.56
C GLU A 310 52.69 -2.77 98.95
N LYS A 311 53.26 -3.99 99.04
CA LYS A 311 53.59 -4.65 100.31
C LYS A 311 55.08 -4.60 100.66
#